data_AF-V6JUC5-F1
#
_entry.id   AF-V6JUC5-F1
#
_cell.length_a   1.000
_cell.length_b   1.000
_cell.length_c   1.000
_cell.angle_alpha   90.00
_cell.angle_beta   90.00
_cell.angle_gamma   90.00
#
_symmetry.space_group_name_H-M   'P 1'
#
loop_
_entity.id
_entity.type
_entity.pdbx_description
1 polymer ?
#
loop_
_entity_poly.entity_id
_entity_poly.type
_entity_poly.pdbx_seq_one_letter_code
_entity_poly.pdbx_strand_id
1 'polypeptide(L)'
;MGVRITHSEVEGTLRLEVSDAGAGRPEVRAPMDDETSGRGLMLVEALAHRWGVLDRAGGIGKTVWAELKAPDLPPAPAGRQVAAVTVRAGQAVRAWGAWHTTRSVRTEPLASGDLVVVLGLDEGPALRVHASEPLTVRD
;
A
#
# COMPACT_ATOMS: atom_id res chain seq x y z
N MET A 1 2.48 1.31 11.96
CA MET A 1 1.77 0.26 11.19
C MET A 1 1.83 0.64 9.72
N GLY A 2 2.06 -0.30 8.81
CA GLY A 2 2.11 -0.04 7.36
C GLY A 2 1.13 -0.94 6.65
N VAL A 3 0.52 -0.45 5.58
CA VAL A 3 -0.37 -1.21 4.71
C VAL A 3 0.21 -1.19 3.30
N ARG A 4 0.24 -2.34 2.65
CA ARG A 4 0.64 -2.48 1.24
C ARG A 4 -0.44 -3.24 0.49
N ILE A 5 -0.75 -2.78 -0.72
CA ILE A 5 -1.69 -3.42 -1.63
C ILE A 5 -0.99 -3.60 -2.96
N THR A 6 -0.93 -4.82 -3.47
CA THR A 6 -0.35 -5.13 -4.78
C THR A 6 -1.31 -5.96 -5.61
N HIS A 7 -1.31 -5.73 -6.92
CA HIS A 7 -2.12 -6.50 -7.88
C HIS A 7 -1.19 -7.35 -8.74
N SER A 8 -1.52 -8.62 -8.90
CA SER A 8 -0.92 -9.51 -9.90
C SER A 8 -1.91 -9.74 -11.01
N GLU A 9 -1.67 -9.11 -12.17
CA GLU A 9 -2.51 -9.32 -13.37
C GLU A 9 -2.41 -10.75 -13.89
N VAL A 10 -1.22 -11.34 -13.83
CA VAL A 10 -0.98 -12.72 -14.30
C VAL A 10 -1.75 -13.72 -13.46
N GLU A 11 -1.76 -13.53 -12.14
CA GLU A 11 -2.45 -14.43 -11.21
C GLU A 11 -3.92 -14.04 -10.98
N GLY A 12 -4.36 -12.86 -11.47
CA GLY A 12 -5.68 -12.31 -11.20
C GLY A 12 -5.98 -12.16 -9.71
N THR A 13 -4.99 -11.73 -8.92
CA THR A 13 -5.10 -11.61 -7.45
C THR A 13 -4.68 -10.25 -6.91
N LEU A 14 -5.37 -9.81 -5.85
CA LEU A 14 -4.99 -8.67 -5.04
C LEU A 14 -4.37 -9.16 -3.74
N ARG A 15 -3.15 -8.73 -3.43
CA ARG A 15 -2.47 -9.02 -2.17
C ARG A 15 -2.50 -7.81 -1.24
N LEU A 16 -3.00 -8.04 -0.03
CA LEU A 16 -3.17 -7.07 1.04
C LEU A 16 -2.22 -7.44 2.16
N GLU A 17 -1.41 -6.51 2.63
CA GLU A 17 -0.42 -6.76 3.68
C GLU A 17 -0.46 -5.66 4.73
N VAL A 18 -0.57 -6.06 5.99
CA VAL A 18 -0.58 -5.15 7.14
C VAL A 18 0.56 -5.52 8.06
N SER A 19 1.46 -4.56 8.30
CA SER A 19 2.65 -4.74 9.13
C SER A 19 2.62 -3.87 10.38
N ASP A 20 2.86 -4.47 11.53
CA ASP A 20 3.01 -3.80 12.81
C ASP A 20 4.31 -4.24 13.52
N ALA A 21 4.69 -3.54 14.59
CA ALA A 21 5.92 -3.81 15.36
C ALA A 21 5.67 -4.61 16.65
N GLY A 22 4.43 -5.06 16.88
CA GLY A 22 4.04 -5.81 18.06
C GLY A 22 4.47 -7.27 17.98
N ALA A 23 4.97 -7.79 19.11
CA ALA A 23 5.50 -9.15 19.23
C ALA A 23 4.44 -10.26 19.24
N GLY A 24 3.17 -9.93 19.51
CA GLY A 24 2.08 -10.92 19.56
C GLY A 24 1.76 -11.50 18.17
N ARG A 25 1.48 -12.81 18.10
CA ARG A 25 0.93 -13.45 16.90
C ARG A 25 -0.58 -13.31 16.88
N PRO A 26 -1.19 -13.01 15.71
CA PRO A 26 -2.62 -12.81 15.62
C PRO A 26 -3.31 -14.18 15.53
N GLU A 27 -4.43 -14.33 16.21
CA GLU A 27 -5.17 -15.59 16.32
C GLU A 27 -6.58 -15.41 15.75
N VAL A 28 -7.05 -16.42 15.01
CA VAL A 28 -8.44 -16.48 14.59
C VAL A 28 -9.30 -16.72 15.82
N ARG A 29 -10.28 -15.85 16.05
CA ARG A 29 -11.24 -15.97 17.15
C ARG A 29 -12.64 -16.25 16.59
N ALA A 30 -13.46 -16.93 17.38
CA ALA A 30 -14.89 -17.10 17.16
C ALA A 30 -15.66 -16.28 18.21
N PRO A 31 -15.73 -14.95 18.06
CA PRO A 31 -16.43 -14.09 19.02
C PRO A 31 -17.94 -14.35 19.00
N MET A 32 -18.57 -14.22 20.17
CA MET A 32 -20.04 -14.29 20.29
C MET A 32 -20.72 -13.12 19.56
N ASP A 33 -22.02 -13.22 19.29
CA ASP A 33 -22.76 -12.21 18.53
C ASP A 33 -22.75 -10.81 19.17
N ASP A 34 -22.69 -10.73 20.49
CA ASP A 34 -22.68 -9.50 21.29
C ASP A 34 -21.28 -8.90 21.51
N GLU A 35 -20.21 -9.64 21.22
CA GLU A 35 -18.85 -9.11 21.27
C GLU A 35 -18.67 -8.01 20.22
N THR A 36 -17.86 -6.97 20.48
CA THR A 36 -17.63 -5.88 19.51
C THR A 36 -16.26 -5.97 18.83
N SER A 37 -15.45 -7.00 19.15
CA SER A 37 -14.09 -7.19 18.65
C SER A 37 -13.81 -8.63 18.24
N GLY A 38 -12.63 -8.93 17.70
CA GLY A 38 -12.20 -10.31 17.42
C GLY A 38 -12.63 -10.90 16.07
N ARG A 39 -13.52 -10.24 15.32
CA ARG A 39 -14.01 -10.75 14.01
C ARG A 39 -13.03 -10.58 12.85
N GLY A 40 -12.03 -9.73 12.98
CA GLY A 40 -11.16 -9.35 11.86
C GLY A 40 -10.54 -10.55 11.14
N LEU A 41 -9.81 -11.40 11.87
CA LEU A 41 -9.19 -12.59 11.28
C LEU A 41 -10.20 -13.66 10.88
N MET A 42 -11.34 -13.77 11.56
CA MET A 42 -12.44 -14.65 11.14
C MET A 42 -12.96 -14.27 9.74
N LEU A 43 -13.11 -12.96 9.48
CA LEU A 43 -13.51 -12.47 8.16
C LEU A 43 -12.42 -12.69 7.12
N VAL A 44 -11.15 -12.50 7.47
CA VAL A 44 -10.02 -12.78 6.57
C VAL A 44 -9.98 -14.25 6.19
N GLU A 45 -10.11 -15.16 7.16
CA GLU A 45 -10.18 -16.61 6.91
C GLU A 45 -11.33 -16.97 5.96
N ALA A 46 -12.51 -16.35 6.14
CA ALA A 46 -13.68 -16.65 5.34
C ALA A 46 -13.62 -16.07 3.91
N LEU A 47 -12.99 -14.90 3.72
CA LEU A 47 -13.03 -14.15 2.46
C LEU A 47 -11.77 -14.31 1.60
N ALA A 48 -10.63 -14.62 2.21
CA ALA A 48 -9.38 -14.72 1.49
C ALA A 48 -9.32 -16.00 0.66
N HIS A 49 -8.72 -15.90 -0.54
CA HIS A 49 -8.31 -17.09 -1.28
C HIS A 49 -7.25 -17.88 -0.51
N ARG A 50 -6.31 -17.15 0.09
CA ARG A 50 -5.32 -17.63 1.06
C ARG A 50 -4.82 -16.45 1.88
N TRP A 51 -4.38 -16.72 3.09
CA TRP A 51 -3.82 -15.70 3.98
C TRP A 51 -2.77 -16.34 4.89
N GLY A 52 -2.01 -15.51 5.59
CA GLY A 52 -1.05 -15.99 6.57
C GLY A 52 -0.34 -14.88 7.32
N VAL A 53 0.64 -15.28 8.12
CA VAL A 53 1.45 -14.38 8.94
C VAL A 53 2.92 -14.66 8.66
N LEU A 54 3.68 -13.61 8.38
CA LEU A 54 5.13 -13.63 8.20
C LEU A 54 5.78 -12.69 9.20
N ASP A 55 7.06 -12.90 9.47
CA ASP A 55 7.85 -11.90 10.18
C ASP A 55 8.02 -10.66 9.30
N ARG A 56 8.04 -9.48 9.92
CA ARG A 56 8.17 -8.22 9.18
C ARG A 56 9.54 -8.16 8.49
N ALA A 57 9.54 -7.96 7.17
CA ALA A 57 10.78 -7.76 6.43
C ALA A 57 11.54 -6.53 6.96
N GLY A 58 12.83 -6.70 7.26
CA GLY A 58 13.73 -5.61 7.65
C GLY A 58 13.56 -5.08 9.08
N GLY A 59 12.91 -5.80 10.00
CA GLY A 59 12.85 -5.37 11.40
C GLY A 59 11.95 -6.20 12.30
N ILE A 60 11.62 -5.63 13.46
CA ILE A 60 10.78 -6.27 14.48
C ILE A 60 9.31 -6.22 14.07
N GLY A 61 8.59 -7.32 14.35
CA GLY A 61 7.15 -7.41 14.26
C GLY A 61 6.70 -8.42 13.21
N LYS A 62 5.47 -8.24 12.72
CA LYS A 62 4.80 -9.20 11.85
C LYS A 62 4.11 -8.51 10.69
N THR A 63 3.85 -9.29 9.65
CA THR A 63 3.02 -8.94 8.52
C THR A 63 1.92 -9.98 8.37
N VAL A 64 0.67 -9.57 8.54
CA VAL A 64 -0.49 -10.38 8.11
C VAL A 64 -0.71 -10.09 6.64
N TRP A 65 -0.85 -11.13 5.83
CA TRP A 65 -1.11 -11.02 4.41
C TRP A 65 -2.35 -11.80 4.03
N ALA A 66 -3.12 -11.29 3.06
CA ALA A 66 -4.27 -11.96 2.48
C ALA A 66 -4.30 -11.74 0.97
N GLU A 67 -4.69 -12.76 0.22
CA GLU A 67 -4.90 -12.68 -1.21
C GLU A 67 -6.37 -12.88 -1.55
N LEU A 68 -6.89 -11.99 -2.39
CA LEU A 68 -8.24 -12.04 -2.92
C LEU A 68 -8.16 -12.35 -4.42
N LYS A 69 -9.08 -13.17 -4.92
CA LYS A 69 -9.29 -13.29 -6.36
C LYS A 69 -9.87 -11.98 -6.86
N ALA A 70 -9.25 -11.40 -7.88
CA ALA A 70 -9.63 -10.14 -8.47
C ALA A 70 -9.49 -10.18 -10.01
N PRO A 71 -10.10 -11.16 -10.70
CA PRO A 71 -9.94 -11.32 -12.14
C PRO A 71 -10.53 -10.14 -12.93
N ASP A 72 -11.51 -9.44 -12.36
CA ASP A 72 -12.19 -8.31 -12.98
C ASP A 72 -11.60 -6.95 -12.56
N LEU A 73 -10.49 -6.95 -11.79
CA LEU A 73 -9.81 -5.69 -11.48
C LEU A 73 -9.23 -5.13 -12.79
N PRO A 74 -9.51 -3.86 -13.11
CA PRO A 74 -8.94 -3.28 -14.32
C PRO A 74 -7.42 -3.38 -14.27
N PRO A 75 -6.77 -3.58 -15.43
CA PRO A 75 -5.32 -3.63 -15.50
C PRO A 75 -4.72 -2.38 -14.88
N ALA A 76 -3.48 -2.51 -14.41
CA ALA A 76 -2.72 -1.40 -13.93
C ALA A 76 -2.76 -0.27 -14.98
N PRO A 77 -2.95 0.97 -14.52
CA PRO A 77 -3.06 2.12 -15.39
C PRO A 77 -1.80 2.21 -16.27
N ALA A 78 -1.98 2.44 -17.56
CA ALA A 78 -0.86 2.62 -18.48
C ALA A 78 0.05 3.76 -18.00
N GLY A 79 1.33 3.47 -17.78
CA GLY A 79 2.32 4.43 -17.29
C GLY A 79 3.58 3.73 -16.84
N ARG A 80 4.66 4.51 -16.72
CA ARG A 80 5.96 3.99 -16.29
C ARG A 80 6.02 3.99 -14.76
N GLN A 81 6.45 2.88 -14.16
CA GLN A 81 6.82 2.84 -12.74
C GLN A 81 8.18 3.50 -12.55
N VAL A 82 8.25 4.50 -11.65
CA VAL A 82 9.49 5.20 -11.31
C VAL A 82 9.56 5.40 -9.80
N ALA A 83 10.75 5.41 -9.22
CA ALA A 83 10.91 5.80 -7.82
C ALA A 83 10.46 7.27 -7.65
N ALA A 84 9.72 7.57 -6.58
CA ALA A 84 9.13 8.89 -6.34
C ALA A 84 10.15 10.04 -6.46
N VAL A 85 11.40 9.81 -6.05
CA VAL A 85 12.48 10.81 -6.12
C VAL A 85 12.84 11.25 -7.54
N THR A 86 12.43 10.49 -8.55
CA THR A 86 12.72 10.76 -9.96
C THR A 86 11.63 11.56 -10.67
N VAL A 87 10.47 11.77 -10.02
CA VAL A 87 9.35 12.56 -10.58
C VAL A 87 9.78 14.00 -10.79
N ARG A 88 9.34 14.60 -11.90
CA ARG A 88 9.61 16.00 -12.27
C ARG A 88 8.32 16.80 -12.32
N ALA A 89 8.44 18.12 -12.12
CA ALA A 89 7.35 19.03 -12.41
C ALA A 89 6.98 18.95 -13.91
N GLY A 90 5.68 19.05 -14.21
CA GLY A 90 5.09 18.84 -15.53
C GLY A 90 4.60 17.41 -15.75
N GLN A 91 5.17 16.40 -15.09
CA GLN A 91 4.74 15.01 -15.25
C GLN A 91 3.44 14.74 -14.50
N ALA A 92 2.58 13.90 -15.07
CA ALA A 92 1.37 13.44 -14.40
C ALA A 92 1.65 12.14 -13.61
N VAL A 93 1.29 12.15 -12.32
CA VAL A 93 1.39 10.99 -11.43
C VAL A 93 0.00 10.44 -11.14
N ARG A 94 -0.12 9.12 -10.98
CA ARG A 94 -1.38 8.53 -10.53
C ARG A 94 -1.46 8.51 -9.00
N ALA A 95 -2.44 9.22 -8.44
CA ALA A 95 -2.72 9.26 -7.02
C ALA A 95 -4.24 9.16 -6.80
N TRP A 96 -4.67 8.48 -5.74
CA TRP A 96 -6.09 8.34 -5.39
C TRP A 96 -7.00 7.86 -6.54
N GLY A 97 -6.47 7.03 -7.44
CA GLY A 97 -7.21 6.49 -8.58
C GLY A 97 -7.23 7.38 -9.83
N ALA A 98 -6.80 8.65 -9.74
CA ALA A 98 -6.80 9.62 -10.83
C ALA A 98 -5.38 10.08 -11.20
N TRP A 99 -5.25 10.73 -12.37
CA TRP A 99 -4.02 11.37 -12.81
C TRP A 99 -3.98 12.82 -12.34
N HIS A 100 -2.85 13.24 -11.80
CA HIS A 100 -2.62 14.60 -11.30
C HIS A 100 -1.31 15.14 -11.86
N THR A 101 -1.33 16.38 -12.36
CA THR A 101 -0.11 17.02 -12.88
C THR A 101 0.75 17.49 -11.71
N THR A 102 2.03 17.15 -11.74
CA THR A 102 2.99 17.58 -10.73
C THR A 102 3.39 19.04 -11.00
N ARG A 103 2.98 19.96 -10.13
CA ARG A 103 3.34 21.38 -10.20
C ARG A 103 4.71 21.66 -9.60
N SER A 104 5.07 20.94 -8.53
CA SER A 104 6.35 21.10 -7.84
C SER A 104 6.79 19.81 -7.19
N VAL A 105 8.11 19.63 -7.07
CA VAL A 105 8.73 18.48 -6.40
C VAL A 105 9.71 19.00 -5.37
N ARG A 106 9.59 18.53 -4.13
CA ARG A 106 10.52 18.84 -3.05
C ARG A 106 10.89 17.56 -2.31
N THR A 107 12.08 17.52 -1.72
CA THR A 107 12.55 16.44 -0.86
C THR A 107 12.71 16.95 0.56
N GLU A 108 12.17 16.23 1.52
CA GLU A 108 12.25 16.55 2.95
C GLU A 108 12.90 15.37 3.68
N PRO A 109 13.94 15.60 4.51
CA PRO A 109 14.53 14.56 5.33
C PRO A 109 13.61 14.20 6.50
N LEU A 110 13.49 12.90 6.79
CA LEU A 110 12.90 12.37 8.01
C LEU A 110 13.96 12.28 9.11
N ALA A 111 13.51 12.27 10.37
CA ALA A 111 14.39 12.04 11.52
C ALA A 111 15.13 10.68 11.48
N SER A 112 14.60 9.71 10.73
CA SER A 112 15.24 8.40 10.49
C SER A 112 16.43 8.46 9.51
N GLY A 113 16.65 9.58 8.81
CA GLY A 113 17.60 9.70 7.70
C GLY A 113 16.98 9.35 6.33
N ASP A 114 15.76 8.82 6.32
CA ASP A 114 15.02 8.56 5.08
C ASP A 114 14.56 9.85 4.41
N LEU A 115 14.30 9.79 3.10
CA LEU A 115 13.82 10.93 2.34
C LEU A 115 12.35 10.76 1.97
N VAL A 116 11.57 11.83 2.16
CA VAL A 116 10.19 11.95 1.67
C VAL A 116 10.18 12.89 0.48
N VAL A 117 9.53 12.46 -0.58
CA VAL A 117 9.22 13.30 -1.74
C VAL A 117 7.83 13.89 -1.55
N VAL A 118 7.74 15.21 -1.70
CA VAL A 118 6.51 15.98 -1.60
C VAL A 118 6.19 16.55 -2.98
N LEU A 119 5.15 16.00 -3.60
CA LEU A 119 4.65 16.43 -4.89
C LEU A 119 3.50 17.40 -4.68
N GLY A 120 3.69 18.66 -5.06
CA GLY A 120 2.58 19.61 -5.15
C GLY A 120 1.81 19.35 -6.44
N LEU A 121 0.54 19.00 -6.34
CA LEU A 121 -0.31 18.65 -7.47
C LEU A 121 -1.05 19.89 -8.02
N ASP A 122 -1.59 19.79 -9.24
CA ASP A 122 -2.50 20.79 -9.84
C ASP A 122 -3.79 20.93 -9.03
N GLU A 123 -4.34 19.80 -8.59
CA GLU A 123 -5.55 19.71 -7.77
C GLU A 123 -5.35 18.79 -6.56
N GLY A 124 -6.02 19.14 -5.46
CA GLY A 124 -6.00 18.35 -4.23
C GLY A 124 -4.77 18.57 -3.35
N PRO A 125 -4.62 17.75 -2.29
CA PRO A 125 -3.52 17.88 -1.35
C PRO A 125 -2.19 17.44 -1.99
N ALA A 126 -1.08 17.88 -1.41
CA ALA A 126 0.23 17.40 -1.83
C ALA A 126 0.39 15.91 -1.53
N LEU A 127 0.95 15.15 -2.48
CA LEU A 127 1.28 13.74 -2.28
C LEU A 127 2.63 13.64 -1.56
N ARG A 128 2.65 12.98 -0.40
CA ARG A 128 3.86 12.71 0.39
C ARG A 128 4.16 11.22 0.37
N VAL A 129 5.31 10.84 -0.17
CA VAL A 129 5.70 9.44 -0.34
C VAL A 129 7.17 9.24 -0.04
N HIS A 130 7.56 8.04 0.38
CA HIS A 130 8.97 7.69 0.55
C HIS A 130 9.73 7.79 -0.78
N ALA A 131 10.99 8.23 -0.76
CA ALA A 131 11.76 8.49 -1.97
C ALA A 131 11.89 7.28 -2.91
N SER A 132 11.96 6.07 -2.34
CA SER A 132 12.02 4.82 -3.10
C SER A 132 10.66 4.24 -3.47
N GLU A 133 9.56 4.84 -3.04
CA GLU A 133 8.22 4.34 -3.33
C GLU A 133 7.96 4.41 -4.84
N PRO A 134 7.55 3.31 -5.50
CA PRO A 134 7.23 3.33 -6.91
C PRO A 134 5.93 4.13 -7.16
N LEU A 135 6.00 5.09 -8.08
CA LEU A 135 4.86 5.85 -8.59
C LEU A 135 4.64 5.54 -10.06
N THR A 136 3.38 5.52 -10.47
CA THR A 136 3.00 5.44 -11.89
C THR A 136 3.00 6.84 -12.48
N VAL A 137 3.78 7.04 -13.55
CA VAL A 137 4.01 8.37 -14.15
C VAL A 137 3.81 8.33 -15.67
N ARG A 138 3.29 9.42 -16.21
CA ARG A 138 3.24 9.74 -17.64
C ARG A 138 3.74 11.17 -17.87
N ASP A 139 4.22 11.43 -19.09
CA ASP A 139 4.64 12.77 -19.50
C ASP A 139 3.46 13.67 -19.89
#